data_AF-A0A1E3UKP3-F1
#
_entry.id   AF-A0A1E3UKP3-F1
#
_cell.length_a   1.000
_cell.length_b   1.000
_cell.length_c   1.000
_cell.angle_alpha   90.00
_cell.angle_beta   90.00
_cell.angle_gamma   90.00
#
_symmetry.space_group_name_H-M   'P 1'
#
loop_
_entity.id
_entity.type
_entity.pdbx_description
1 polymer ?
#
loop_
_entity_poly.entity_id
_entity_poly.type
_entity_poly.pdbx_seq_one_letter_code
_entity_poly.pdbx_strand_id
1 'polypeptide(L)'
;MLENIGALLTYLIAVKDDKTGHIEVKGINSLQCLLKDFPRHIEALKKETGEAKSEDILEIYCILGTNQQIEVFIRQIRKIQYQVFNHILSDSDFDYKAYILHKLVEKKQKYNLFAQAAWLITYHTFCLEHLYSLQQFRLIGQDGKLEVYCLGMGLEYEDSRLLWMQSAAEIWIEREAPRISGRQVIINSFWLGDLKGRRIIGALPQNDGDGYFLLVEGGKKIRLNVGSTAYMNEQIGYKDINLFSINDINIILSNPVYSFGLLFQPYEIFEDWQKIFQYAIAVLDVKWTIKTLQEVYEAFLDFMGKQICECIEAPPMLTKEIFFDVYLKRIVETRFVKDNFCEI
;
A
#
# COMPACT_ATOMS: atom_id res chain seq x y z
N MET A 1 12.41 11.12 9.95
CA MET A 1 12.46 11.25 8.49
C MET A 1 12.02 9.93 7.88
N LEU A 2 10.79 9.89 7.35
CA LEU A 2 10.21 8.73 6.68
C LEU A 2 10.63 8.77 5.20
N GLU A 3 11.86 8.41 4.89
CA GLU A 3 12.42 8.48 3.52
C GLU A 3 11.79 7.49 2.51
N ASN A 4 10.83 6.67 2.94
CA ASN A 4 10.34 5.52 2.16
C ASN A 4 8.82 5.50 1.96
N ILE A 5 8.14 6.65 2.12
CA ILE A 5 6.71 6.75 1.81
C ILE A 5 6.57 6.56 0.31
N GLY A 6 6.01 5.41 -0.08
CA GLY A 6 5.72 5.09 -1.48
C GLY A 6 6.37 3.82 -2.03
N ALA A 7 7.18 3.09 -1.25
CA ALA A 7 7.61 1.77 -1.66
C ALA A 7 6.65 0.67 -1.15
N LEU A 8 6.42 -0.34 -1.98
CA LEU A 8 5.57 -1.48 -1.66
C LEU A 8 6.42 -2.75 -1.55
N LEU A 9 6.42 -3.38 -0.38
CA LEU A 9 6.92 -4.74 -0.19
C LEU A 9 5.78 -5.74 -0.41
N THR A 10 6.02 -6.73 -1.25
CA THR A 10 5.14 -7.86 -1.53
C THR A 10 5.92 -9.16 -1.37
N TYR A 11 5.31 -10.17 -0.75
CA TYR A 11 5.77 -11.54 -0.78
C TYR A 11 4.82 -12.36 -1.64
N LEU A 12 5.36 -13.10 -2.59
CA LEU A 12 4.64 -13.99 -3.49
C LEU A 12 5.04 -15.43 -3.19
N ILE A 13 4.04 -16.30 -3.15
CA ILE A 13 4.18 -17.74 -3.24
C ILE A 13 3.51 -18.19 -4.53
N ALA A 14 4.27 -18.86 -5.39
CA ALA A 14 3.74 -19.44 -6.60
C ALA A 14 3.87 -20.96 -6.54
N VAL A 15 2.80 -21.65 -6.90
CA VAL A 15 2.76 -23.11 -6.98
C VAL A 15 2.55 -23.49 -8.44
N LYS A 16 3.44 -24.33 -8.95
CA LYS A 16 3.29 -24.91 -10.27
C LYS A 16 2.45 -26.18 -10.19
N ASP A 17 1.39 -26.24 -10.98
CA ASP A 17 0.65 -27.50 -11.16
C ASP A 17 1.36 -28.36 -12.22
N ASP A 18 1.93 -29.48 -11.77
CA ASP A 18 2.61 -30.49 -12.60
C ASP A 18 1.74 -31.04 -13.75
N LYS A 19 0.41 -31.01 -13.62
CA LYS A 19 -0.50 -31.61 -14.61
C LYS A 19 -0.91 -30.66 -15.73
N THR A 20 -0.99 -29.36 -15.43
CA THR A 20 -1.52 -28.36 -16.37
C THR A 20 -0.46 -27.35 -16.81
N GLY A 21 0.68 -27.27 -16.12
CA GLY A 21 1.68 -26.23 -16.34
C GLY A 21 1.22 -24.84 -15.91
N HIS A 22 0.05 -24.72 -15.27
CA HIS A 22 -0.44 -23.46 -14.72
C HIS A 22 0.33 -23.08 -13.46
N ILE A 23 0.63 -21.79 -13.36
CA ILE A 23 1.27 -21.19 -12.18
C ILE A 23 0.19 -20.42 -11.42
N GLU A 24 -0.14 -20.90 -10.23
CA GLU A 24 -1.00 -20.16 -9.32
C GLU A 24 -0.15 -19.24 -8.44
N VAL A 25 -0.43 -17.93 -8.47
CA VAL A 25 0.31 -16.94 -7.68
C VAL A 25 -0.59 -16.37 -6.59
N LYS A 26 -0.14 -16.51 -5.34
CA LYS A 26 -0.72 -15.86 -4.15
C LYS A 26 0.32 -14.94 -3.53
N GLY A 27 -0.12 -13.93 -2.80
CA GLY A 27 0.81 -13.05 -2.13
C GLY A 27 0.20 -12.19 -1.04
N ILE A 28 1.07 -11.68 -0.17
CA ILE A 28 0.74 -10.63 0.81
C ILE A 28 1.55 -9.39 0.48
N ASN A 29 1.03 -8.23 0.83
CA ASN A 29 1.76 -6.98 0.67
C ASN A 29 1.62 -6.06 1.88
N SER A 30 2.43 -5.01 1.88
CA SER A 30 2.57 -4.05 2.98
C SER A 30 1.43 -3.03 3.06
N LEU A 31 0.52 -3.03 2.08
CA LEU A 31 -0.75 -2.31 2.15
C LEU A 31 -1.82 -3.13 2.90
N GLN A 32 -1.76 -4.46 2.80
CA GLN A 32 -2.73 -5.37 3.42
C GLN A 32 -2.43 -5.67 4.89
N CYS A 33 -1.16 -5.72 5.26
CA CYS A 33 -0.76 -6.04 6.63
C CYS A 33 0.47 -5.24 7.07
N LEU A 34 0.60 -5.05 8.39
CA LEU A 34 1.77 -4.40 8.96
C LEU A 34 2.98 -5.34 8.87
N LEU A 35 4.17 -4.79 8.58
CA LEU A 35 5.42 -5.58 8.48
C LEU A 35 5.71 -6.49 9.69
N LYS A 36 5.23 -6.12 10.89
CA LYS A 36 5.39 -6.92 12.10
C LYS A 36 4.65 -8.27 12.03
N ASP A 37 3.57 -8.33 11.26
CA ASP A 37 2.67 -9.48 11.13
C ASP A 37 2.96 -10.29 9.86
N PHE A 38 3.86 -9.81 9.00
CA PHE A 38 4.28 -10.52 7.77
C PHE A 38 4.70 -11.97 8.00
N PRO A 39 5.60 -12.28 8.96
CA PRO A 39 6.03 -13.67 9.17
C PRO A 39 4.88 -14.64 9.43
N ARG A 40 3.89 -14.21 10.23
CA ARG A 40 2.71 -15.02 10.55
C ARG A 40 1.85 -15.28 9.31
N HIS A 41 1.68 -14.28 8.45
CA HIS A 41 0.91 -14.42 7.22
C HIS A 41 1.65 -15.25 6.17
N ILE A 42 2.98 -15.16 6.11
CA ILE A 42 3.80 -16.02 5.26
C ILE A 42 3.67 -17.48 5.71
N GLU A 43 3.75 -17.76 7.01
CA GLU A 43 3.53 -19.11 7.54
C GLU A 43 2.11 -19.63 7.24
N ALA A 44 1.09 -18.77 7.33
CA ALA A 44 -0.28 -19.14 6.97
C ALA A 44 -0.40 -19.50 5.49
N LEU A 45 0.16 -18.67 4.59
CA LEU A 45 0.21 -18.97 3.16
C LEU A 45 0.93 -20.28 2.85
N LYS A 46 2.06 -20.54 3.51
CA LYS A 46 2.81 -21.80 3.35
C LYS A 46 2.01 -23.02 3.78
N LYS A 47 1.21 -22.90 4.85
CA LYS A 47 0.32 -23.97 5.32
C LYS A 47 -0.85 -24.21 4.35
N GLU A 48 -1.41 -23.15 3.76
CA GLU A 48 -2.46 -23.27 2.74
C GLU A 48 -1.96 -23.96 1.47
N THR A 49 -0.67 -23.83 1.14
CA THR A 49 -0.03 -24.54 0.02
C THR A 49 0.40 -25.98 0.35
N GLY A 50 0.03 -26.50 1.53
CA GLY A 50 0.57 -27.68 2.21
C GLY A 50 0.42 -29.07 1.55
N GLU A 51 0.23 -29.15 0.23
CA GLU A 51 0.19 -30.40 -0.54
C GLU A 51 1.17 -30.41 -1.74
N ALA A 52 1.84 -29.29 -2.06
CA ALA A 52 2.80 -29.21 -3.16
C ALA A 52 4.20 -29.68 -2.74
N LYS A 53 4.97 -30.29 -3.66
CA LYS A 53 6.36 -30.63 -3.39
C LYS A 53 7.19 -29.35 -3.21
N SER A 54 8.21 -29.39 -2.37
CA SER A 54 9.09 -28.25 -2.11
C SER A 54 9.80 -27.71 -3.37
N GLU A 55 9.90 -28.51 -4.43
CA GLU A 55 10.51 -28.10 -5.71
C GLU A 55 9.58 -27.22 -6.55
N ASP A 56 8.26 -27.38 -6.37
CA ASP A 56 7.21 -26.69 -7.14
C ASP A 56 6.75 -25.38 -6.49
N ILE A 57 7.20 -25.13 -5.26
CA ILE A 57 6.93 -23.92 -4.50
C ILE A 57 8.04 -22.89 -4.81
N LEU A 58 7.62 -21.74 -5.35
CA LEU A 58 8.48 -20.61 -5.65
C LEU A 58 8.16 -19.48 -4.67
N GLU A 59 9.16 -19.08 -3.88
CA GLU A 59 9.03 -17.96 -2.95
C GLU A 59 9.78 -16.73 -3.47
N ILE A 60 9.09 -15.60 -3.57
CA ILE A 60 9.62 -14.39 -4.19
C ILE A 60 9.25 -13.19 -3.32
N TYR A 61 10.24 -12.35 -3.00
CA TYR A 61 10.01 -11.03 -2.44
C TYR A 61 10.10 -9.99 -3.55
N CYS A 62 9.04 -9.22 -3.76
CA CYS A 62 8.98 -8.14 -4.74
C CYS A 62 8.93 -6.79 -4.01
N ILE A 63 9.79 -5.87 -4.40
CA ILE A 63 9.78 -4.49 -3.90
C ILE A 63 9.59 -3.55 -5.06
N LEU A 64 8.54 -2.76 -4.94
CA LEU A 64 8.16 -1.78 -5.94
C LEU A 64 8.46 -0.39 -5.42
N GLY A 65 9.04 0.43 -6.28
CA GLY A 65 9.32 1.82 -5.98
C GLY A 65 9.96 2.52 -7.18
N THR A 66 10.39 3.76 -6.96
CA THR A 66 11.23 4.44 -7.95
C THR A 66 12.62 3.81 -7.99
N ASN A 67 13.33 3.98 -9.11
CA ASN A 67 14.70 3.46 -9.25
C ASN A 67 15.62 3.89 -8.09
N GLN A 68 15.53 5.15 -7.65
CA GLN A 68 16.31 5.65 -6.51
C GLN A 68 15.99 4.90 -5.21
N GLN A 69 14.71 4.63 -4.94
CA GLN A 69 14.28 3.89 -3.76
C GLN A 69 14.78 2.45 -3.78
N ILE A 70 14.73 1.80 -4.93
CA ILE A 70 15.21 0.43 -5.12
C ILE A 70 16.72 0.35 -4.92
N GLU A 71 17.49 1.30 -5.47
CA GLU A 71 18.94 1.34 -5.26
C GLU A 71 19.32 1.52 -3.79
N VAL A 72 18.59 2.36 -3.05
CA VAL A 72 18.75 2.48 -1.59
C VAL A 72 18.46 1.15 -0.90
N PHE A 73 17.39 0.48 -1.30
CA PHE A 73 16.99 -0.80 -0.74
C PHE A 73 18.04 -1.91 -0.99
N ILE A 74 18.54 -2.04 -2.22
CA ILE A 74 19.57 -3.02 -2.60
C ILE A 74 20.84 -2.81 -1.76
N ARG A 75 21.28 -1.56 -1.58
CA ARG A 75 22.43 -1.24 -0.72
C ARG A 75 22.19 -1.65 0.73
N GLN A 76 20.97 -1.47 1.24
CA GLN A 76 20.62 -1.87 2.61
C GLN A 76 20.65 -3.38 2.81
N ILE A 77 20.07 -4.17 1.88
CA ILE A 77 20.18 -5.64 1.92
C ILE A 77 21.63 -6.07 1.92
N ARG A 78 22.43 -5.60 0.96
CA ARG A 78 23.84 -6.00 0.84
C ARG A 78 24.62 -5.67 2.10
N LYS A 79 24.35 -4.51 2.71
CA LYS A 79 24.99 -4.11 3.97
C LYS A 79 24.63 -5.06 5.11
N ILE A 80 23.35 -5.41 5.27
CA ILE A 80 22.89 -6.31 6.35
C ILE A 80 23.45 -7.72 6.14
N GLN A 81 23.40 -8.24 4.92
CA GLN A 81 23.96 -9.55 4.59
C GLN A 81 25.46 -9.60 4.83
N TYR A 82 26.21 -8.58 4.38
CA TYR A 82 27.64 -8.50 4.62
C TYR A 82 27.97 -8.44 6.12
N GLN A 83 27.17 -7.73 6.91
CA GLN A 83 27.32 -7.73 8.38
C GLN A 83 27.11 -9.12 8.98
N VAL A 84 26.05 -9.83 8.59
CA VAL A 84 25.77 -11.18 9.06
C VAL A 84 26.87 -12.15 8.63
N PHE A 85 27.29 -12.12 7.37
CA PHE A 85 28.39 -12.96 6.86
C PHE A 85 29.71 -12.69 7.59
N ASN A 86 30.06 -11.43 7.83
CA ASN A 86 31.28 -11.11 8.57
C ASN A 86 31.24 -11.66 10.00
N HIS A 87 30.09 -11.58 10.68
CA HIS A 87 29.94 -12.18 12.01
C HIS A 87 30.08 -13.70 11.97
N ILE A 88 29.46 -14.38 11.00
CA ILE A 88 29.62 -15.82 10.80
C ILE A 88 31.08 -16.21 10.52
N LEU A 89 31.83 -15.41 9.74
CA LEU A 89 33.21 -15.70 9.39
C LEU A 89 34.22 -15.40 10.50
N SER A 90 33.86 -14.51 11.45
CA SER A 90 34.76 -14.05 12.52
C SER A 90 34.63 -14.82 13.82
N ASP A 91 33.49 -15.45 14.07
CA ASP A 91 33.21 -16.20 15.28
C ASP A 91 32.51 -17.53 14.93
N SER A 92 33.18 -18.64 15.22
CA SER A 92 32.69 -19.99 14.92
C SER A 92 31.47 -20.39 15.76
N ASP A 93 31.27 -19.74 16.91
CA ASP A 93 30.17 -20.03 17.84
C ASP A 93 29.04 -19.00 17.73
N PHE A 94 29.05 -18.16 16.68
CA PHE A 94 28.07 -17.11 16.49
C PHE A 94 26.67 -17.65 16.19
N ASP A 95 25.75 -17.47 17.13
CA ASP A 95 24.33 -17.72 16.90
C ASP A 95 23.70 -16.60 16.05
N TYR A 96 23.85 -16.76 14.74
CA TYR A 96 23.29 -15.85 13.75
C TYR A 96 21.76 -15.77 13.82
N LYS A 97 21.06 -16.84 14.25
CA LYS A 97 19.59 -16.85 14.36
C LYS A 97 19.13 -15.94 15.49
N ALA A 98 19.74 -16.07 16.66
CA ALA A 98 19.45 -15.20 17.81
C ALA A 98 19.80 -13.73 17.50
N TYR A 99 20.91 -13.48 16.80
CA TYR A 99 21.32 -12.14 16.41
C TYR A 99 20.31 -11.47 15.46
N ILE A 100 19.88 -12.17 14.40
CA ILE A 100 18.91 -11.66 13.44
C ILE A 100 17.55 -11.40 14.12
N LEU A 101 17.09 -12.30 14.99
CA LEU A 101 15.86 -12.14 15.75
C LEU A 101 15.92 -10.93 16.69
N HIS A 102 17.02 -10.76 17.42
CA HIS A 102 17.22 -9.59 18.28
C HIS A 102 17.17 -8.29 17.47
N LYS A 103 17.84 -8.23 16.31
CA LYS A 103 17.84 -7.05 15.45
C LYS A 103 16.48 -6.76 14.84
N LEU A 104 15.70 -7.78 14.49
CA LEU A 104 14.32 -7.63 14.07
C LEU A 104 13.46 -7.00 15.18
N VAL A 105 13.59 -7.46 16.43
CA VAL A 105 12.85 -6.92 17.57
C VAL A 105 13.27 -5.48 17.91
N GLU A 106 14.57 -5.19 17.92
CA GLU A 106 15.12 -3.85 18.16
C GLU A 106 14.66 -2.86 17.08
N LYS A 107 14.60 -3.30 15.82
CA LYS A 107 14.18 -2.46 14.68
C LYS A 107 12.68 -2.32 14.52
N LYS A 108 11.84 -3.15 15.18
CA LYS A 108 10.39 -2.89 15.29
C LYS A 108 10.12 -1.51 15.91
N GLN A 109 11.05 -0.98 16.71
CA GLN A 109 10.93 0.33 17.35
C GLN A 109 11.32 1.51 16.46
N LYS A 110 12.00 1.28 15.31
CA LYS A 110 12.41 2.33 14.36
C LYS A 110 11.72 2.13 13.00
N TYR A 111 10.90 3.10 12.60
CA TYR A 111 10.02 3.12 11.41
C TYR A 111 10.74 3.17 10.04
N ASN A 112 11.75 2.33 9.79
CA ASN A 112 12.38 2.25 8.46
C ASN A 112 11.94 0.97 7.75
N LEU A 113 10.99 1.10 6.81
CA LEU A 113 10.43 0.02 5.99
C LEU A 113 11.52 -0.85 5.35
N PHE A 114 12.49 -0.23 4.68
CA PHE A 114 13.57 -0.93 3.96
C PHE A 114 14.48 -1.70 4.90
N ALA A 115 14.84 -1.13 6.05
CA ALA A 115 15.66 -1.84 7.01
C ALA A 115 14.92 -3.06 7.58
N GLN A 116 13.63 -2.90 7.93
CA GLN A 116 12.81 -3.99 8.45
C GLN A 116 12.61 -5.10 7.39
N ALA A 117 12.31 -4.71 6.14
CA ALA A 117 12.17 -5.64 5.02
C ALA A 117 13.48 -6.41 4.75
N ALA A 118 14.62 -5.71 4.76
CA ALA A 118 15.92 -6.34 4.54
C ALA A 118 16.27 -7.36 5.64
N TRP A 119 15.99 -7.06 6.92
CA TRP A 119 16.16 -8.02 8.01
C TRP A 119 15.20 -9.20 7.92
N LEU A 120 13.96 -8.99 7.48
CA LEU A 120 12.98 -10.06 7.28
C LEU A 120 13.40 -11.01 6.16
N ILE A 121 13.85 -10.48 5.03
CA ILE A 121 14.38 -11.28 3.92
C ILE A 121 15.62 -12.04 4.38
N THR A 122 16.55 -11.39 5.10
CA THR A 122 17.74 -12.05 5.66
C THR A 122 17.35 -13.18 6.63
N TYR A 123 16.35 -12.98 7.48
CA TYR A 123 15.84 -14.04 8.35
C TYR A 123 15.32 -15.24 7.54
N HIS A 124 14.55 -15.00 6.49
CA HIS A 124 14.06 -16.07 5.60
C HIS A 124 15.21 -16.81 4.88
N THR A 125 16.24 -16.10 4.45
CA THR A 125 17.38 -16.69 3.74
C THR A 125 18.25 -17.59 4.63
N PHE A 126 18.49 -17.19 5.89
CA PHE A 126 19.46 -17.86 6.76
C PHE A 126 18.84 -18.74 7.86
N CYS A 127 17.67 -18.36 8.37
CA CYS A 127 17.15 -18.94 9.62
C CYS A 127 16.10 -20.04 9.41
N LEU A 128 15.51 -20.13 8.22
CA LEU A 128 14.58 -21.19 7.83
C LEU A 128 15.33 -22.49 7.46
N GLU A 129 14.57 -23.55 7.22
CA GLU A 129 15.08 -24.94 7.08
C GLU A 129 16.15 -25.12 6.00
N HIS A 130 16.19 -24.24 5.00
CA HIS A 130 17.18 -24.25 3.93
C HIS A 130 17.92 -22.91 3.83
N LEU A 131 19.22 -22.99 3.53
CA LEU A 131 19.99 -21.82 3.15
C LEU A 131 19.70 -21.51 1.68
N TYR A 132 18.87 -20.51 1.43
CA TYR A 132 18.49 -20.13 0.08
C TYR A 132 19.57 -19.30 -0.62
N SER A 133 19.81 -19.59 -1.89
CA SER A 133 20.55 -18.71 -2.78
C SER A 133 19.61 -17.63 -3.33
N LEU A 134 19.91 -16.37 -3.04
CA LEU A 134 19.07 -15.25 -3.47
C LEU A 134 19.28 -14.96 -4.96
N GLN A 135 18.26 -15.28 -5.76
CA GLN A 135 18.21 -14.95 -7.18
C GLN A 135 17.62 -13.56 -7.36
N GLN A 136 18.36 -12.67 -8.03
CA GLN A 136 17.97 -11.26 -8.18
C GLN A 136 17.55 -10.98 -9.62
N PHE A 137 16.36 -10.41 -9.80
CA PHE A 137 15.91 -9.95 -11.12
C PHE A 137 15.10 -8.66 -11.00
N ARG A 138 15.07 -7.89 -12.10
CA ARG A 138 14.39 -6.59 -12.19
C ARG A 138 13.37 -6.66 -13.30
N LEU A 139 12.16 -6.20 -13.01
CA LEU A 139 11.11 -6.00 -13.99
C LEU A 139 10.79 -4.50 -14.05
N ILE A 140 10.54 -4.00 -15.25
CA ILE A 140 10.17 -2.60 -15.46
C ILE A 140 8.64 -2.55 -15.56
N GLY A 141 8.01 -1.72 -14.72
CA GLY A 141 6.57 -1.50 -14.79
C GLY A 141 6.16 -0.85 -16.11
N GLN A 142 4.89 -1.01 -16.49
CA GLN A 142 4.37 -0.55 -17.80
C GLN A 142 4.63 0.95 -18.07
N ASP A 143 4.68 1.78 -17.02
CA ASP A 143 4.91 3.22 -17.11
C ASP A 143 6.39 3.63 -17.19
N GLY A 144 7.33 2.69 -17.13
CA GLY A 144 8.79 2.93 -17.16
C GLY A 144 9.38 3.68 -15.96
N LYS A 145 8.53 4.30 -15.13
CA LYS A 145 8.90 5.03 -13.90
C LYS A 145 8.95 4.15 -12.65
N LEU A 146 8.27 3.01 -12.71
CA LEU A 146 8.27 1.99 -11.67
C LEU A 146 9.21 0.87 -12.02
N GLU A 147 10.02 0.47 -11.05
CA GLU A 147 10.82 -0.72 -11.14
C GLU A 147 10.37 -1.70 -10.05
N VAL A 148 10.36 -2.97 -10.39
CA VAL A 148 10.03 -4.07 -9.47
C VAL A 148 11.29 -4.88 -9.30
N TYR A 149 11.87 -4.78 -8.11
CA TYR A 149 13.03 -5.56 -7.73
C TYR A 149 12.59 -6.82 -7.02
N CYS A 150 12.91 -7.97 -7.60
CA CYS A 150 12.51 -9.28 -7.11
C CYS A 150 13.71 -10.05 -6.56
N LEU A 151 13.46 -10.71 -5.44
CA LEU A 151 14.38 -11.61 -4.75
C LEU A 151 13.73 -12.97 -4.63
N GLY A 152 14.09 -13.86 -5.55
CA GLY A 152 13.68 -15.25 -5.54
C GLY A 152 14.52 -16.06 -4.55
N MET A 153 13.87 -16.93 -3.78
CA MET A 153 14.55 -17.88 -2.89
C MET A 153 14.90 -19.15 -3.69
N GLY A 154 16.07 -19.13 -4.33
CA GLY A 154 16.61 -20.28 -5.05
C GLY A 154 17.16 -21.33 -4.09
N LEU A 155 17.06 -22.60 -4.47
CA LEU A 155 17.66 -23.71 -3.73
C LEU A 155 19.12 -23.92 -4.15
N GLU A 156 19.47 -23.45 -5.35
CA GLU A 156 20.81 -23.57 -5.94
C GLU A 156 21.33 -22.22 -6.44
N TYR A 157 22.66 -22.14 -6.66
CA TYR A 157 23.32 -20.93 -7.15
C TYR A 157 22.93 -20.59 -8.61
N GLU A 158 22.77 -21.61 -9.46
CA GLU A 158 22.21 -21.49 -10.81
C GLU A 158 20.90 -22.26 -10.87
N ASP A 159 19.81 -21.60 -10.49
CA ASP A 159 18.50 -22.24 -10.37
C ASP A 159 17.71 -22.10 -11.68
N SER A 160 17.40 -23.23 -12.33
CA SER A 160 16.55 -23.27 -13.54
C SER A 160 15.15 -22.69 -13.30
N ARG A 161 14.73 -22.57 -12.04
CA ARG A 161 13.45 -21.99 -11.62
C ARG A 161 13.42 -20.46 -11.68
N LEU A 162 14.54 -19.79 -11.97
CA LEU A 162 14.58 -18.34 -12.15
C LEU A 162 13.58 -17.86 -13.19
N LEU A 163 13.47 -18.56 -14.32
CA LEU A 163 12.53 -18.22 -15.39
C LEU A 163 11.09 -18.30 -14.89
N TRP A 164 10.76 -19.30 -14.07
CA TRP A 164 9.42 -19.46 -13.49
C TRP A 164 9.14 -18.41 -12.42
N MET A 165 10.14 -18.01 -11.64
CA MET A 165 10.01 -16.91 -10.69
C MET A 165 9.73 -15.58 -11.42
N GLN A 166 10.39 -15.35 -12.56
CA GLN A 166 10.10 -14.18 -13.41
C GLN A 166 8.66 -14.23 -13.91
N SER A 167 8.21 -15.35 -14.48
CA SER A 167 6.83 -15.50 -14.95
C SER A 167 5.80 -15.31 -13.83
N ALA A 168 6.05 -15.83 -12.62
CA ALA A 168 5.16 -15.62 -11.49
C ALA A 168 5.04 -14.14 -11.09
N ALA A 169 6.17 -13.40 -11.11
CA ALA A 169 6.17 -11.98 -10.84
C ALA A 169 5.46 -11.18 -11.95
N GLU A 170 5.62 -11.56 -13.21
CA GLU A 170 4.92 -10.96 -14.35
C GLU A 170 3.41 -11.15 -14.26
N ILE A 171 2.93 -12.37 -13.99
CA ILE A 171 1.50 -12.67 -13.77
C ILE A 171 0.93 -11.77 -12.67
N TRP A 172 1.69 -11.58 -11.58
CA TRP A 172 1.26 -10.70 -10.50
C TRP A 172 1.23 -9.23 -10.91
N ILE A 173 2.23 -8.74 -11.66
CA ILE A 173 2.27 -7.36 -12.18
C ILE A 173 1.10 -7.11 -13.13
N GLU A 174 0.80 -8.03 -14.04
CA GLU A 174 -0.34 -7.91 -14.97
C GLU A 174 -1.68 -7.84 -14.24
N ARG A 175 -1.84 -8.67 -13.19
CA ARG A 175 -3.06 -8.71 -12.39
C ARG A 175 -3.23 -7.46 -11.52
N GLU A 176 -2.19 -7.07 -10.79
CA GLU A 176 -2.27 -5.97 -9.81
C GLU A 176 -2.05 -4.59 -10.42
N ALA A 177 -1.47 -4.51 -11.63
CA ALA A 177 -1.16 -3.28 -12.37
C ALA A 177 -0.62 -2.15 -11.46
N PRO A 178 0.54 -2.36 -10.79
CA PRO A 178 1.09 -1.39 -9.85
C PRO A 178 1.40 -0.07 -10.55
N ARG A 179 0.94 1.04 -9.97
CA ARG A 179 1.09 2.41 -10.51
C ARG A 179 1.50 3.40 -9.43
N ILE A 180 2.21 4.45 -9.83
CA ILE A 180 2.51 5.59 -8.94
C ILE A 180 1.32 6.54 -8.99
N SER A 181 0.82 6.91 -7.81
CA SER A 181 -0.28 7.85 -7.65
C SER A 181 0.13 8.90 -6.62
N GLY A 182 0.40 10.12 -7.09
CA GLY A 182 1.15 11.11 -6.32
C GLY A 182 2.57 10.62 -6.06
N ARG A 183 2.89 10.30 -4.81
CA ARG A 183 4.19 9.76 -4.37
C ARG A 183 4.09 8.32 -3.85
N GLN A 184 2.92 7.68 -3.92
CA GLN A 184 2.69 6.32 -3.41
C GLN A 184 2.54 5.28 -4.53
N VAL A 185 3.02 4.06 -4.28
CA VAL A 185 2.71 2.90 -5.14
C VAL A 185 1.39 2.29 -4.70
N ILE A 186 0.48 2.12 -5.67
CA ILE A 186 -0.83 1.54 -5.44
C ILE A 186 -1.07 0.40 -6.43
N ILE A 187 -1.83 -0.59 -5.97
CA ILE A 187 -2.23 -1.79 -6.69
C ILE A 187 -3.75 -1.89 -6.81
N ASN A 188 -4.23 -2.66 -7.78
CA ASN A 188 -5.66 -2.84 -8.03
C ASN A 188 -6.41 -3.44 -6.84
N SER A 189 -5.83 -4.43 -6.17
CA SER A 189 -6.48 -5.06 -5.00
C SER A 189 -6.73 -4.08 -3.85
N PHE A 190 -5.89 -3.06 -3.69
CA PHE A 190 -6.11 -1.99 -2.69
C PHE A 190 -7.35 -1.17 -3.04
N TRP A 191 -7.44 -0.69 -4.28
CA TRP A 191 -8.58 0.11 -4.74
C TRP A 191 -9.88 -0.69 -4.75
N LEU A 192 -9.85 -1.93 -5.24
CA LEU A 192 -11.03 -2.79 -5.31
C LEU A 192 -11.49 -3.31 -3.93
N GLY A 193 -10.67 -3.18 -2.89
CA GLY A 193 -10.99 -3.63 -1.54
C GLY A 193 -12.32 -3.07 -1.03
N ASP A 194 -12.60 -1.79 -1.30
CA ASP A 194 -13.83 -1.14 -0.86
C ASP A 194 -15.07 -1.50 -1.71
N LEU A 195 -14.93 -2.31 -2.76
CA LEU A 195 -16.05 -2.85 -3.53
C LEU A 195 -16.52 -4.21 -3.01
N LYS A 196 -15.72 -4.85 -2.14
CA LYS A 196 -16.02 -6.19 -1.64
C LYS A 196 -17.33 -6.18 -0.85
N GLY A 197 -18.31 -6.95 -1.32
CA GLY A 197 -19.62 -7.10 -0.67
C GLY A 197 -20.68 -6.06 -1.08
N ARG A 198 -20.34 -5.08 -1.92
CA ARG A 198 -21.29 -4.09 -2.43
C ARG A 198 -22.01 -4.61 -3.68
N ARG A 199 -23.31 -4.34 -3.79
CA ARG A 199 -24.10 -4.74 -4.98
C ARG A 199 -23.97 -3.74 -6.11
N ILE A 200 -24.02 -4.25 -7.34
CA ILE A 200 -24.16 -3.43 -8.55
C ILE A 200 -25.64 -3.04 -8.66
N ILE A 201 -25.90 -1.73 -8.70
CA ILE A 201 -27.25 -1.15 -8.77
C ILE A 201 -27.68 -0.96 -10.22
N GLY A 202 -26.76 -0.61 -11.12
CA GLY A 202 -27.09 -0.35 -12.53
C GLY A 202 -25.87 0.02 -13.36
N ALA A 203 -26.11 0.34 -14.63
CA ALA A 203 -25.10 0.84 -15.56
C ALA A 203 -25.53 2.20 -16.10
N LEU A 204 -24.61 3.16 -16.16
CA LEU A 204 -24.82 4.51 -16.67
C LEU A 204 -23.86 4.77 -17.82
N PRO A 205 -24.29 5.45 -18.90
CA PRO A 205 -23.37 5.88 -19.95
C PRO A 205 -22.41 6.96 -19.42
N GLN A 206 -21.19 6.98 -19.94
CA GLN A 206 -20.21 8.02 -19.63
C GLN A 206 -20.57 9.32 -20.37
N ASN A 207 -20.61 10.46 -19.66
CA ASN A 207 -20.92 11.76 -20.27
C ASN A 207 -19.76 12.30 -21.14
N ASP A 208 -18.52 11.94 -20.80
CA ASP A 208 -17.30 12.49 -21.42
C ASP A 208 -16.55 11.49 -22.34
N GLY A 209 -17.19 10.42 -22.83
CA GLY A 209 -16.56 9.44 -23.72
C GLY A 209 -17.38 8.20 -24.06
N ASP A 210 -16.84 7.32 -24.91
CA ASP A 210 -17.43 6.03 -25.26
C ASP A 210 -17.17 5.02 -24.14
N GLY A 211 -18.18 4.76 -23.32
CA GLY A 211 -18.09 3.78 -22.23
C GLY A 211 -19.31 3.74 -21.33
N TYR A 212 -19.38 2.69 -20.50
CA TYR A 212 -20.35 2.54 -19.44
C TYR A 212 -19.64 2.53 -18.07
N PHE A 213 -20.28 3.13 -17.07
CA PHE A 213 -19.92 2.98 -15.67
C PHE A 213 -20.89 2.04 -14.98
N LEU A 214 -20.37 1.09 -14.20
CA LEU A 214 -21.19 0.34 -13.25
C LEU A 214 -21.38 1.18 -12.00
N LEU A 215 -22.63 1.30 -11.59
CA LEU A 215 -23.03 1.91 -10.34
C LEU A 215 -23.06 0.89 -9.23
N VAL A 216 -22.38 1.19 -8.14
CA VAL A 216 -22.28 0.33 -6.97
C VAL A 216 -22.88 1.03 -5.76
N GLU A 217 -23.41 0.24 -4.82
CA GLU A 217 -23.90 0.72 -3.53
C GLU A 217 -22.95 1.72 -2.86
N GLY A 218 -23.53 2.78 -2.29
CA GLY A 218 -22.79 3.93 -1.76
C GLY A 218 -22.36 4.95 -2.82
N GLY A 219 -22.96 4.89 -4.03
CA GLY A 219 -22.77 5.92 -5.06
C GLY A 219 -21.39 5.89 -5.71
N LYS A 220 -20.78 4.70 -5.83
CA LYS A 220 -19.47 4.50 -6.44
C LYS A 220 -19.59 4.13 -7.91
N LYS A 221 -18.60 4.52 -8.72
CA LYS A 221 -18.53 4.22 -10.14
C LYS A 221 -17.35 3.35 -10.50
N ILE A 222 -17.58 2.33 -11.33
CA ILE A 222 -16.52 1.52 -11.92
C ILE A 222 -16.55 1.71 -13.44
N ARG A 223 -15.43 2.14 -14.01
CA ARG A 223 -15.26 2.30 -15.46
C ARG A 223 -15.08 0.94 -16.13
N LEU A 224 -15.89 0.66 -17.15
CA LEU A 224 -15.80 -0.57 -17.96
C LEU A 224 -14.94 -0.39 -19.22
N ASN A 225 -14.16 0.68 -19.34
CA ASN A 225 -13.45 0.97 -20.58
C ASN A 225 -12.24 0.05 -20.77
N VAL A 226 -12.05 -0.42 -22.01
CA VAL A 226 -10.92 -1.29 -22.40
C VAL A 226 -9.65 -0.43 -22.40
N GLY A 227 -8.79 -0.64 -21.41
CA GLY A 227 -7.50 0.05 -21.30
C GLY A 227 -7.49 1.35 -20.47
N SER A 228 -8.61 1.77 -19.86
CA SER A 228 -8.61 2.98 -19.03
C SER A 228 -8.40 2.65 -17.55
N THR A 229 -7.37 3.27 -16.95
CA THR A 229 -7.11 3.49 -15.52
C THR A 229 -7.99 2.73 -14.55
N ALA A 230 -7.37 1.82 -13.81
CA ALA A 230 -7.98 1.10 -12.70
C ALA A 230 -8.78 2.01 -11.77
N TYR A 231 -9.90 1.48 -11.26
CA TYR A 231 -10.82 2.09 -10.30
C TYR A 231 -10.09 3.02 -9.31
N MET A 232 -10.49 4.30 -9.27
CA MET A 232 -9.91 5.34 -8.39
C MET A 232 -10.86 5.72 -7.26
N ASN A 233 -11.85 4.88 -6.92
CA ASN A 233 -12.87 5.20 -5.92
C ASN A 233 -13.74 6.44 -6.26
N GLU A 234 -13.99 6.67 -7.55
CA GLU A 234 -14.81 7.79 -8.00
C GLU A 234 -16.27 7.65 -7.52
N GLN A 235 -16.82 8.73 -6.96
CA GLN A 235 -18.23 8.83 -6.58
C GLN A 235 -19.08 9.48 -7.67
N ILE A 236 -20.39 9.29 -7.60
CA ILE A 236 -21.34 10.08 -8.39
C ILE A 236 -21.35 11.51 -7.89
N GLY A 237 -21.30 12.46 -8.81
CA GLY A 237 -21.44 13.87 -8.49
C GLY A 237 -22.29 14.60 -9.53
N TYR A 238 -22.26 15.93 -9.41
CA TYR A 238 -23.02 16.84 -10.29
C TYR A 238 -22.81 16.56 -11.78
N LYS A 239 -21.59 16.22 -12.21
CA LYS A 239 -21.29 15.98 -13.63
C LYS A 239 -22.06 14.83 -14.26
N ASP A 240 -22.54 13.88 -13.45
CA ASP A 240 -23.21 12.68 -13.96
C ASP A 240 -24.74 12.79 -13.89
N ILE A 241 -25.26 13.45 -12.84
CA ILE A 241 -26.71 13.55 -12.58
C ILE A 241 -27.26 14.96 -12.90
N ASN A 242 -26.40 15.96 -13.12
CA ASN A 242 -26.75 17.39 -13.25
C ASN A 242 -27.56 17.93 -12.05
N LEU A 243 -27.41 17.31 -10.88
CA LEU A 243 -28.06 17.70 -9.63
C LEU A 243 -27.02 17.78 -8.53
N PHE A 244 -27.07 18.85 -7.73
CA PHE A 244 -26.25 18.95 -6.53
C PHE A 244 -26.86 18.10 -5.42
N SER A 245 -26.11 17.10 -4.96
CA SER A 245 -26.46 16.30 -3.80
C SER A 245 -25.94 16.95 -2.51
N ILE A 246 -26.49 16.53 -1.37
CA ILE A 246 -25.96 16.89 -0.05
C ILE A 246 -24.48 16.46 0.08
N ASN A 247 -24.09 15.38 -0.60
CA ASN A 247 -22.71 14.92 -0.64
C ASN A 247 -21.78 15.92 -1.34
N ASP A 248 -22.22 16.51 -2.46
CA ASP A 248 -21.44 17.54 -3.17
C ASP A 248 -21.20 18.77 -2.30
N ILE A 249 -22.22 19.20 -1.54
CA ILE A 249 -22.10 20.31 -0.57
C ILE A 249 -21.10 19.93 0.54
N ASN A 250 -21.18 18.71 1.05
CA ASN A 250 -20.26 18.20 2.06
C ASN A 250 -18.81 18.16 1.55
N ILE A 251 -18.59 17.74 0.30
CA ILE A 251 -17.28 17.74 -0.35
C ILE A 251 -16.73 19.16 -0.42
N ILE A 252 -17.53 20.13 -0.85
CA ILE A 252 -17.12 21.54 -0.93
C ILE A 252 -16.71 22.08 0.44
N LEU A 253 -17.49 21.80 1.49
CA LEU A 253 -17.21 22.27 2.85
C LEU A 253 -15.97 21.62 3.48
N SER A 254 -15.65 20.37 3.13
CA SER A 254 -14.51 19.65 3.69
C SER A 254 -13.28 19.55 2.80
N ASN A 255 -13.32 20.05 1.57
CA ASN A 255 -12.18 20.00 0.67
C ASN A 255 -11.25 21.22 0.91
N PRO A 256 -9.94 21.01 1.16
CA PRO A 256 -8.99 22.09 1.39
C PRO A 256 -8.80 23.04 0.20
N VAL A 257 -9.18 22.65 -1.02
CA VAL A 257 -9.13 23.53 -2.20
C VAL A 257 -9.91 24.81 -1.96
N TYR A 258 -11.12 24.69 -1.39
CA TYR A 258 -12.01 25.83 -1.25
C TYR A 258 -11.61 26.75 -0.10
N SER A 259 -10.98 26.27 0.95
CA SER A 259 -10.66 27.07 2.15
C SER A 259 -9.17 27.43 2.29
N PHE A 260 -8.27 26.54 1.87
CA PHE A 260 -6.82 26.70 1.93
C PHE A 260 -6.21 26.99 0.56
N GLY A 261 -6.95 26.78 -0.54
CA GLY A 261 -6.42 26.96 -1.88
C GLY A 261 -5.43 25.87 -2.29
N LEU A 262 -5.52 24.68 -1.68
CA LEU A 262 -4.60 23.57 -1.94
C LEU A 262 -5.35 22.41 -2.59
N LEU A 263 -5.03 22.12 -3.85
CA LEU A 263 -5.52 20.97 -4.60
C LEU A 263 -4.52 19.84 -4.51
N PHE A 264 -4.95 18.74 -3.87
CA PHE A 264 -4.17 17.51 -3.81
C PHE A 264 -4.57 16.55 -4.93
N GLN A 265 -3.58 16.06 -5.68
CA GLN A 265 -3.76 15.06 -6.73
C GLN A 265 -2.94 13.80 -6.43
N PRO A 266 -3.53 12.60 -6.59
CA PRO A 266 -4.96 12.34 -6.83
C PRO A 266 -5.82 12.66 -5.59
N TYR A 267 -7.06 13.07 -5.82
CA TYR A 267 -7.96 13.55 -4.75
C TYR A 267 -8.43 12.40 -3.85
N GLU A 268 -8.61 11.22 -4.41
CA GLU A 268 -9.24 10.09 -3.72
C GLU A 268 -8.33 9.52 -2.63
N ILE A 269 -7.00 9.53 -2.87
CA ILE A 269 -6.02 9.23 -1.82
C ILE A 269 -6.10 10.27 -0.70
N PHE A 270 -6.18 11.55 -1.06
CA PHE A 270 -6.25 12.61 -0.07
C PHE A 270 -7.52 12.48 0.78
N GLU A 271 -8.66 12.16 0.17
CA GLU A 271 -9.94 11.94 0.86
C GLU A 271 -9.84 10.82 1.90
N ASP A 272 -9.20 9.69 1.56
CA ASP A 272 -9.01 8.58 2.48
C ASP A 272 -8.09 8.94 3.66
N TRP A 273 -6.97 9.62 3.39
CA TRP A 273 -6.10 10.13 4.46
C TRP A 273 -6.79 11.16 5.35
N GLN A 274 -7.64 12.01 4.77
CA GLN A 274 -8.42 12.99 5.51
C GLN A 274 -9.43 12.30 6.44
N LYS A 275 -10.10 11.23 6.00
CA LYS A 275 -10.99 10.42 6.85
C LYS A 275 -10.23 9.75 7.99
N ILE A 276 -9.06 9.17 7.72
CA ILE A 276 -8.20 8.56 8.75
C ILE A 276 -7.78 9.61 9.78
N PHE A 277 -7.39 10.79 9.32
CA PHE A 277 -6.99 11.88 10.19
C PHE A 277 -8.17 12.40 11.04
N GLN A 278 -9.37 12.55 10.45
CA GLN A 278 -10.60 12.89 11.19
C GLN A 278 -10.89 11.87 12.29
N TYR A 279 -10.81 10.58 11.96
CA TYR A 279 -11.03 9.51 12.92
C TYR A 279 -9.98 9.54 14.05
N ALA A 280 -8.70 9.70 13.71
CA ALA A 280 -7.62 9.78 14.70
C ALA A 280 -7.84 10.95 15.68
N ILE A 281 -8.18 12.14 15.17
CA ILE A 281 -8.48 13.31 16.00
C ILE A 281 -9.71 13.10 16.88
N ALA A 282 -10.75 12.44 16.34
CA ALA A 282 -11.95 12.11 17.11
C ALA A 282 -11.66 11.13 18.25
N VAL A 283 -10.79 10.15 18.04
CA VAL A 283 -10.44 9.12 19.03
C VAL A 283 -9.52 9.66 20.14
N LEU A 284 -8.66 10.62 19.85
CA LEU A 284 -7.76 11.20 20.85
C LEU A 284 -8.55 11.92 21.95
N ASP A 285 -8.21 11.66 23.22
CA ASP A 285 -8.84 12.29 24.40
C ASP A 285 -8.31 13.72 24.65
N VAL A 286 -8.36 14.55 23.61
CA VAL A 286 -7.93 15.95 23.64
C VAL A 286 -9.14 16.86 23.38
N LYS A 287 -9.27 17.94 24.16
CA LYS A 287 -10.25 18.99 23.87
C LYS A 287 -9.69 19.88 22.76
N TRP A 288 -10.20 19.70 21.56
CA TRP A 288 -9.79 20.47 20.39
C TRP A 288 -10.42 21.86 20.41
N THR A 289 -9.59 22.89 20.28
CA THR A 289 -10.00 24.25 19.93
C THR A 289 -9.71 24.52 18.46
N ILE A 290 -10.37 25.52 17.85
CA ILE A 290 -10.14 25.91 16.44
C ILE A 290 -8.64 26.14 16.19
N LYS A 291 -7.97 26.87 17.09
CA LYS A 291 -6.54 27.20 16.94
C LYS A 291 -5.64 25.96 16.98
N THR A 292 -5.82 25.09 17.98
CA THR A 292 -5.02 23.84 18.08
C THR A 292 -5.28 22.90 16.91
N LEU A 293 -6.54 22.83 16.44
CA LEU A 293 -6.92 21.99 15.31
C LEU A 293 -6.31 22.53 14.02
N GLN A 294 -6.29 23.85 13.85
CA GLN A 294 -5.68 24.49 12.70
C GLN A 294 -4.18 24.19 12.60
N GLU A 295 -3.43 24.33 13.69
CA GLU A 295 -1.98 24.04 13.70
C GLU A 295 -1.69 22.59 13.28
N VAL A 296 -2.46 21.62 13.83
CA VAL A 296 -2.31 20.20 13.49
C VAL A 296 -2.76 19.90 12.07
N TYR A 297 -3.83 20.54 11.59
CA TYR A 297 -4.34 20.34 10.25
C TYR A 297 -3.41 20.94 9.19
N GLU A 298 -2.85 22.13 9.42
CA GLU A 298 -1.86 22.72 8.51
C GLU A 298 -0.59 21.85 8.44
N ALA A 299 -0.14 21.28 9.56
CA ALA A 299 0.95 20.29 9.56
C ALA A 299 0.59 19.02 8.78
N PHE A 300 -0.67 18.55 8.86
CA PHE A 300 -1.16 17.44 8.06
C PHE A 300 -1.17 17.78 6.56
N LEU A 301 -1.67 18.95 6.16
CA LEU A 301 -1.67 19.38 4.75
C LEU A 301 -0.25 19.50 4.18
N ASP A 302 0.69 20.05 4.96
CA ASP A 302 2.10 20.13 4.58
C ASP A 302 2.72 18.73 4.43
N PHE A 303 2.39 17.80 5.33
CA PHE A 303 2.79 16.40 5.21
C PHE A 303 2.22 15.75 3.94
N MET A 304 0.94 15.95 3.65
CA MET A 304 0.28 15.40 2.46
C MET A 304 0.95 15.90 1.18
N GLY A 305 1.19 17.20 1.05
CA GLY A 305 1.83 17.78 -0.15
C GLY A 305 3.30 17.40 -0.31
N LYS A 306 4.02 17.17 0.79
CA LYS A 306 5.44 16.79 0.75
C LYS A 306 5.66 15.29 0.57
N GLN A 307 4.74 14.43 1.01
CA GLN A 307 5.03 13.00 1.11
C GLN A 307 4.07 12.10 0.35
N ILE A 308 2.85 12.55 0.02
CA ILE A 308 1.79 11.65 -0.46
C ILE A 308 1.21 12.12 -1.79
N CYS A 309 0.70 13.34 -1.85
CA CYS A 309 0.01 13.89 -3.01
C CYS A 309 0.84 14.97 -3.69
N GLU A 310 0.61 15.19 -4.98
CA GLU A 310 1.01 16.42 -5.65
C GLU A 310 0.09 17.55 -5.19
N CYS A 311 0.65 18.75 -4.97
CA CYS A 311 -0.09 19.90 -4.47
C CYS A 311 -0.04 21.02 -5.50
N ILE A 312 -1.22 21.50 -5.91
CA ILE A 312 -1.40 22.61 -6.83
C ILE A 312 -2.12 23.73 -6.09
N GLU A 313 -1.61 24.95 -6.17
CA GLU A 313 -2.26 26.12 -5.57
C GLU A 313 -3.44 26.58 -6.44
N ALA A 314 -4.55 26.90 -5.78
CA ALA A 314 -5.79 27.38 -6.36
C ALA A 314 -6.36 28.53 -5.52
N PRO A 315 -7.12 29.47 -6.11
CA PRO A 315 -7.72 30.54 -5.34
C PRO A 315 -8.78 29.99 -4.36
N PRO A 316 -8.66 30.26 -3.05
CA PRO A 316 -9.67 29.84 -2.08
C PRO A 316 -10.97 30.64 -2.27
N MET A 317 -12.10 29.96 -2.10
CA MET A 317 -13.45 30.52 -2.21
C MET A 317 -14.15 30.70 -0.85
N LEU A 318 -13.68 30.00 0.18
CA LEU A 318 -14.25 29.97 1.53
C LEU A 318 -13.20 30.44 2.54
N THR A 319 -13.67 30.94 3.69
CA THR A 319 -12.77 31.27 4.80
C THR A 319 -12.40 30.01 5.59
N LYS A 320 -11.21 30.02 6.20
CA LYS A 320 -10.75 28.92 7.07
C LYS A 320 -11.68 28.68 8.28
N GLU A 321 -12.34 29.72 8.77
CA GLU A 321 -13.27 29.64 9.90
C GLU A 321 -14.46 28.71 9.60
N ILE A 322 -15.09 28.88 8.44
CA ILE A 322 -16.22 28.02 7.99
C ILE A 322 -15.78 26.56 7.92
N PHE A 323 -14.57 26.30 7.42
CA PHE A 323 -14.02 24.96 7.34
C PHE A 323 -13.89 24.33 8.73
N PHE A 324 -13.25 25.01 9.69
CA PHE A 324 -13.03 24.45 11.03
C PHE A 324 -14.30 24.33 11.85
N ASP A 325 -15.29 25.20 11.66
CA ASP A 325 -16.60 25.08 12.30
C ASP A 325 -17.32 23.79 11.89
N VAL A 326 -17.32 23.48 10.59
CA VAL A 326 -17.89 22.23 10.08
C VAL A 326 -17.07 21.04 10.56
N TYR A 327 -15.74 21.17 10.54
CA TYR A 327 -14.83 20.10 10.93
C TYR A 327 -14.97 19.69 12.41
N LEU A 328 -15.11 20.68 13.31
CA LEU A 328 -15.32 20.44 14.73
C LEU A 328 -16.66 19.75 15.01
N LYS A 329 -17.74 20.17 14.32
CA LYS A 329 -19.04 19.49 14.44
C LYS A 329 -18.93 18.00 14.10
N ARG A 330 -18.24 17.67 12.99
CA ARG A 330 -18.01 16.27 12.58
C ARG A 330 -17.19 15.47 13.58
N ILE A 331 -16.14 16.06 14.18
CA ILE A 331 -15.36 15.41 15.24
C ILE A 331 -16.25 15.06 16.43
N VAL A 332 -17.10 16.00 16.85
CA VAL A 332 -18.01 15.83 17.98
C VAL A 332 -19.05 14.74 17.69
N GLU A 333 -19.69 14.77 16.51
CA GLU A 333 -20.62 13.72 16.08
C GLU A 333 -19.97 12.33 16.06
N THR A 334 -18.73 12.23 15.57
CA THR A 334 -17.99 10.96 15.52
C THR A 334 -17.66 10.43 16.94
N ARG A 335 -17.39 11.32 17.90
CA ARG A 335 -17.22 10.95 19.32
C ARG A 335 -18.51 10.43 19.93
N PHE A 336 -19.65 11.07 19.68
CA PHE A 336 -20.95 10.61 20.18
C PHE A 336 -21.34 9.23 19.66
N VAL A 337 -20.99 8.89 18.41
CA VAL A 337 -21.20 7.54 17.89
C VAL A 337 -20.35 6.50 18.63
N LYS A 338 -19.10 6.83 19.00
CA LYS A 338 -18.22 5.95 19.77
C LYS A 338 -18.80 5.60 21.14
N ASP A 339 -19.34 6.59 21.87
CA ASP A 339 -19.91 6.35 23.21
C ASP A 339 -21.07 5.34 23.17
N ASN A 340 -21.86 5.34 22.08
CA ASN A 340 -22.94 4.37 21.87
C ASN A 340 -22.45 2.98 21.45
N PHE A 341 -21.26 2.84 20.86
CA PHE A 341 -20.68 1.55 20.47
C PHE A 341 -19.81 0.92 21.56
N CYS A 342 -19.46 1.65 22.62
CA CYS A 342 -18.78 1.11 23.79
C CYS A 342 -19.73 0.46 24.82
N GLU A 343 -21.06 0.54 24.60
CA GLU A 343 -22.09 -0.08 25.44
C GLU A 343 -22.65 -1.41 24.88
N ILE A 344 -22.05 -1.98 23.83
CA ILE A 344 -22.35 -3.32 23.28
C ILE A 344 -21.10 -4.18 23.39
#